data_AF-A0A964L8T0-F1
#
_entry.id   AF-A0A964L8T0-F1
#
_cell.length_a   1.000
_cell.length_b   1.000
_cell.length_c   1.000
_cell.angle_alpha   90.00
_cell.angle_beta   90.00
_cell.angle_gamma   90.00
#
_symmetry.space_group_name_H-M   'P 1'
#
loop_
_entity.id
_entity.type
_entity.pdbx_description
1 polymer ?
#
loop_
_entity_poly.entity_id
_entity_poly.type
_entity_poly.pdbx_seq_one_letter_code
_entity_poly.pdbx_strand_id
1 'polypeptide(L)'
;MLTENVTSCATIVAMSGNDYAALMAELSQRGIAGGLVYDAIIARPAELAQVDQLVTLNDAHFQKVWPGGAKVIVTPLSVAPPAAKNPVS
;
A
#
# COMPACT_ATOMS: atom_id res chain seq x y z
N MET A 1 -7.14 -13.26 -16.86
CA MET A 1 -7.42 -13.84 -15.54
C MET A 1 -6.97 -12.99 -14.35
N LEU A 2 -5.68 -12.74 -14.06
CA LEU A 2 -5.33 -11.85 -12.93
C LEU A 2 -5.60 -10.36 -13.26
N THR A 3 -5.22 -9.93 -14.47
CA THR A 3 -5.44 -8.57 -14.94
C THR A 3 -6.92 -8.25 -14.99
N GLU A 4 -7.74 -9.04 -15.69
CA GLU A 4 -9.18 -8.81 -15.82
C GLU A 4 -9.90 -8.73 -14.47
N ASN A 5 -9.57 -9.59 -13.51
CA ASN A 5 -10.25 -9.61 -12.21
C ASN A 5 -9.88 -8.42 -11.33
N VAL A 6 -8.64 -7.93 -11.39
CA VAL A 6 -8.19 -6.81 -10.56
C VAL A 6 -8.47 -5.47 -11.25
N THR A 7 -8.12 -5.32 -12.53
CA THR A 7 -8.26 -4.04 -13.24
C THR A 7 -9.70 -3.70 -13.59
N SER A 8 -10.65 -4.66 -13.55
CA SER A 8 -12.07 -4.37 -13.73
C SER A 8 -12.76 -3.83 -12.46
N CYS A 9 -12.18 -4.05 -11.28
CA CYS A 9 -12.78 -3.64 -10.00
C CYS A 9 -11.89 -2.75 -9.14
N ALA A 10 -10.67 -2.44 -9.58
CA ALA A 10 -9.73 -1.58 -8.87
C ALA A 10 -9.29 -0.39 -9.72
N THR A 11 -9.01 0.73 -9.05
CA THR A 11 -8.35 1.88 -9.67
C THR A 11 -6.84 1.72 -9.56
N ILE A 12 -6.14 1.87 -10.68
CA ILE A 12 -4.67 1.84 -10.71
C ILE A 12 -4.16 3.25 -10.38
N VAL A 13 -3.41 3.37 -9.28
CA VAL A 13 -2.72 4.60 -8.92
C VAL A 13 -1.25 4.45 -9.29
N ALA A 14 -0.78 5.29 -10.22
CA ALA A 14 0.62 5.35 -10.62
C ALA A 14 1.36 6.43 -9.83
N MET A 15 2.57 6.10 -9.37
CA MET A 15 3.50 7.10 -8.81
C MET A 15 4.28 7.78 -9.94
N SER A 16 4.48 9.10 -9.84
CA SER A 16 5.27 9.82 -10.84
C SER A 16 6.76 9.47 -10.73
N GLY A 17 7.51 9.72 -11.81
CA GLY A 17 8.98 9.55 -11.78
C GLY A 17 9.66 10.49 -10.77
N ASN A 18 9.11 11.70 -10.57
CA ASN A 18 9.63 12.65 -9.60
C ASN A 18 9.42 12.17 -8.16
N ASP A 19 8.23 11.64 -7.85
CA ASP A 19 7.93 11.07 -6.53
C ASP A 19 8.79 9.85 -6.24
N TYR A 20 9.03 9.01 -7.26
CA TYR A 20 9.94 7.88 -7.16
C TYR A 20 11.37 8.33 -6.83
N ALA A 21 11.90 9.32 -7.57
CA ALA A 21 13.25 9.83 -7.33
C ALA A 21 13.39 10.47 -5.94
N ALA A 22 12.39 11.24 -5.50
CA ALA A 22 12.33 11.81 -4.17
C ALA A 22 12.30 10.72 -3.08
N LEU A 23 11.49 9.67 -3.28
CA LEU A 23 11.47 8.50 -2.39
C LEU A 23 12.83 7.83 -2.31
N MET A 24 13.50 7.57 -3.44
CA MET A 24 14.83 6.92 -3.42
C MET A 24 15.86 7.74 -2.64
N ALA A 25 15.85 9.07 -2.80
CA ALA A 25 16.71 9.97 -2.04
C ALA A 25 16.41 9.90 -0.53
N GLU A 26 15.13 9.91 -0.14
CA GLU A 26 14.72 9.79 1.26
C GLU A 26 15.15 8.44 1.88
N LEU A 27 14.91 7.33 1.17
CA LEU A 27 15.29 6.00 1.63
C LEU A 27 16.81 5.88 1.81
N SER A 28 17.58 6.44 0.89
CA SER A 28 19.04 6.51 1.00
C SER A 28 19.49 7.29 2.24
N GLN A 29 18.90 8.46 2.50
CA GLN A 29 19.19 9.26 3.70
C GLN A 29 18.85 8.53 5.00
N ARG A 30 17.80 7.70 4.98
CA ARG A 30 17.36 6.88 6.12
C ARG A 30 18.12 5.56 6.25
N GLY A 31 19.07 5.26 5.35
CA GLY A 31 19.80 4.00 5.33
C GLY A 31 18.92 2.78 5.01
N ILE A 32 17.77 2.98 4.38
CA ILE A 32 16.86 1.91 3.99
C ILE A 32 17.31 1.34 2.65
N ALA A 33 17.58 0.03 2.63
CA ALA A 33 18.06 -0.68 1.46
C ALA A 33 17.46 -2.10 1.37
N GLY A 34 17.68 -2.78 0.24
CA GLY A 34 17.24 -4.15 0.02
C GLY A 34 15.72 -4.28 -0.10
N GLY A 35 15.15 -5.34 0.48
CA GLY A 35 13.73 -5.66 0.36
C GLY A 35 12.78 -4.53 0.80
N LEU A 36 13.17 -3.76 1.82
CA LEU A 36 12.39 -2.63 2.33
C LEU A 36 12.19 -1.50 1.30
N VAL A 37 13.05 -1.42 0.27
CA VAL A 37 12.85 -0.45 -0.82
C VAL A 37 11.57 -0.75 -1.60
N TYR A 38 11.26 -2.03 -1.82
CA TYR A 38 10.01 -2.42 -2.50
C TYR A 38 8.79 -2.15 -1.64
N ASP A 39 8.86 -2.45 -0.35
CA ASP A 39 7.78 -2.14 0.59
C ASP A 39 7.51 -0.62 0.59
N ALA A 40 8.56 0.21 0.54
CA ALA A 40 8.43 1.67 0.47
C ALA A 40 7.82 2.16 -0.87
N ILE A 41 8.22 1.56 -1.99
CA ILE A 41 7.66 1.88 -3.31
C ILE A 41 6.16 1.55 -3.37
N ILE A 42 5.72 0.48 -2.70
CA ILE A 42 4.29 0.11 -2.60
C ILE A 42 3.54 1.03 -1.63
N ALA A 43 4.17 1.40 -0.50
CA ALA A 43 3.57 2.28 0.50
C ALA A 43 3.38 3.72 0.01
N ARG A 44 4.31 4.25 -0.78
CA ARG A 44 4.30 5.67 -1.19
C ARG A 44 3.05 6.08 -1.99
N PRO A 45 2.57 5.34 -3.00
CA PRO A 45 1.30 5.65 -3.66
C PRO A 45 0.12 5.69 -2.70
N ALA A 46 0.06 4.76 -1.73
CA ALA A 46 -1.00 4.74 -0.72
C ALA A 46 -0.95 5.97 0.20
N GLU A 47 0.26 6.39 0.60
CA GLU A 47 0.47 7.62 1.36
C GLU A 47 0.02 8.86 0.57
N LEU A 48 0.47 9.00 -0.68
CA LEU A 48 0.14 10.14 -1.54
C LEU A 48 -1.36 10.20 -1.89
N ALA A 49 -1.99 9.04 -2.08
CA ALA A 49 -3.42 8.94 -2.35
C ALA A 49 -4.29 9.04 -1.10
N GLN A 50 -3.68 9.13 0.09
CA GLN A 50 -4.37 9.22 1.39
C GLN A 50 -5.42 8.12 1.56
N VAL A 51 -5.05 6.87 1.25
CA VAL A 51 -5.96 5.73 1.37
C VAL A 51 -6.44 5.55 2.82
N ASP A 52 -7.67 5.08 2.99
CA ASP A 52 -8.19 4.74 4.31
C ASP A 52 -7.43 3.55 4.92
N GLN A 53 -7.03 2.59 4.09
CA GLN A 53 -6.32 1.39 4.51
C GLN A 53 -5.29 0.92 3.47
N LEU A 54 -4.10 0.53 3.96
CA LEU A 54 -3.12 -0.25 3.23
C LEU A 54 -3.17 -1.69 3.76
N VAL A 55 -3.71 -2.60 2.97
CA VAL A 55 -3.81 -4.02 3.33
C VAL A 55 -2.53 -4.75 2.89
N THR A 56 -1.83 -5.39 3.82
CA THR A 56 -0.59 -6.13 3.54
C THR A 56 -0.42 -7.33 4.46
N LEU A 57 0.32 -8.34 4.00
CA LEU A 57 0.74 -9.47 4.84
C LEU A 57 2.04 -9.18 5.61
N ASN A 58 2.72 -8.06 5.30
CA ASN A 58 4.02 -7.68 5.87
C ASN A 58 3.95 -6.35 6.63
N ASP A 59 2.94 -6.16 7.48
CA ASP A 59 2.68 -4.91 8.21
C ASP A 59 3.91 -4.32 8.91
N ALA A 60 4.72 -5.15 9.56
CA ALA A 60 5.94 -4.74 10.24
C ALA A 60 6.99 -4.12 9.30
N HIS A 61 7.04 -4.52 8.04
CA HIS A 61 7.94 -3.90 7.05
C HIS A 61 7.40 -2.56 6.58
N PHE A 62 6.09 -2.50 6.31
CA PHE A 62 5.41 -1.27 5.89
C PHE A 62 5.48 -0.17 6.96
N GLN A 63 5.38 -0.54 8.24
CA GLN A 63 5.54 0.41 9.36
C GLN A 63 6.96 1.00 9.44
N LYS A 64 8.00 0.25 9.05
CA LYS A 64 9.39 0.76 9.04
C LYS A 64 9.61 1.81 7.96
N VAL A 65 8.99 1.63 6.80
CA VAL A 65 9.16 2.53 5.64
C VAL A 65 8.19 3.72 5.69
N TRP A 66 7.02 3.53 6.29
CA TRP A 66 6.00 4.56 6.53
C TRP A 66 5.60 4.65 8.02
N PRO A 67 6.44 5.27 8.87
CA PRO A 67 6.17 5.35 10.31
C PRO A 67 4.86 6.07 10.67
N GLY A 68 4.43 7.03 9.85
CA GLY A 68 3.14 7.73 10.02
C GLY A 68 1.92 6.89 9.64
N GLY A 69 2.11 5.76 8.94
CA GLY A 69 1.04 4.92 8.40
C GLY A 69 0.48 3.88 9.36
N ALA A 70 0.94 3.80 10.60
CA ALA A 70 0.59 2.70 11.52
C ALA A 70 -0.93 2.52 11.74
N LYS A 71 -1.72 3.59 11.62
CA LYS A 71 -3.19 3.53 11.76
C LYS A 71 -3.93 3.03 10.52
N VAL A 72 -3.31 3.13 9.34
CA VAL A 72 -3.91 2.74 8.06
C VAL A 72 -3.37 1.40 7.56
N ILE A 73 -2.21 0.95 8.03
CA ILE A 73 -1.65 -0.36 7.69
C ILE A 73 -2.39 -1.44 8.47
N VAL A 74 -3.00 -2.38 7.74
CA VAL A 74 -3.78 -3.49 8.30
C VAL A 74 -3.38 -4.81 7.66
N THR A 75 -3.53 -5.91 8.39
CA THR A 75 -3.41 -7.26 7.82
C THR A 75 -4.80 -7.79 7.41
N PRO A 76 -4.92 -8.61 6.35
CA PRO A 76 -6.22 -9.16 5.93
C PRO A 76 -6.97 -9.92 7.03
N LEU A 77 -6.26 -10.54 7.97
CA LEU A 77 -6.84 -11.25 9.12
C LEU A 77 -7.43 -10.30 10.18
N SER A 78 -7.12 -9.01 10.08
CA SER A 78 -7.62 -7.94 10.95
C SER A 78 -8.74 -7.12 10.28
N VAL A 79 -8.96 -7.32 8.97
CA VAL A 79 -10.04 -6.65 8.24
C VAL A 79 -11.31 -7.48 8.40
N ALA A 80 -12.37 -6.88 8.96
CA ALA A 80 -13.67 -7.53 9.00
C ALA A 80 -14.11 -7.86 7.55
N PRO A 81 -14.67 -9.05 7.27
CA PRO A 81 -15.14 -9.36 5.93
C PRO A 81 -16.14 -8.30 5.48
N PRO A 82 -16.12 -7.92 4.18
CA PRO A 82 -17.09 -6.95 3.66
C PRO A 82 -18.50 -7.46 3.96
N ALA A 83 -19.36 -6.56 4.45
CA ALA A 83 -20.74 -6.92 4.78
C ALA A 83 -21.39 -7.64 3.60
N ALA A 84 -21.98 -8.81 3.87
CA ALA A 84 -22.66 -9.59 2.85
C ALA A 84 -23.68 -8.70 2.15
N LYS A 85 -23.61 -8.60 0.83
CA LYS A 85 -24.67 -7.95 0.05
C LYS A 85 -25.95 -8.74 0.29
N ASN A 86 -26.99 -8.08 0.80
CA ASN A 86 -28.31 -8.69 0.99
C ASN A 86 -28.71 -9.39 -0.30
N PRO A 87 -29.26 -10.62 -0.23
CA PRO A 87 -29.77 -11.29 -1.41
C PRO A 87 -30.85 -10.39 -2.03
N VAL A 88 -30.61 -10.00 -3.28
CA VAL A 88 -31.63 -9.34 -4.10
C VAL A 88 -32.77 -10.35 -4.24
N SER A 89 -33.95 -9.99 -3.72
CA SER A 89 -35.18 -10.78 -3.80
C SER A 89 -35.72 -10.84 -5.22
#